data_AF-A0A945RTL0-F1
#
_entry.id   AF-A0A945RTL0-F1
#
_cell.length_a   1.000
_cell.length_b   1.000
_cell.length_c   1.000
_cell.angle_alpha   90.00
_cell.angle_beta   90.00
_cell.angle_gamma   90.00
#
_symmetry.space_group_name_H-M   'P 1'
#
loop_
_entity.id
_entity.type
_entity.pdbx_description
1 polymer ?
#
loop_
_entity_poly.entity_id
_entity_poly.type
_entity_poly.pdbx_seq_one_letter_code
_entity_poly.pdbx_strand_id
1 'polypeptide(L)'
;AGSMTGAPKKRAVEILATLEGQPRGLYAGTYGVWRADGSAEFAMTIRTALIEGNRVTLGVGGGITALSEPDSEIREVGVKAQAFLRALGLEQVGYS
;
A
#
# COMPACT_ATOMS: atom_id res chain seq x y z
N ALA A 1 8.49 -5.61 -1.19
CA ALA A 1 8.85 -6.92 -0.59
C ALA A 1 7.74 -7.96 -0.83
N GLY A 2 7.97 -9.24 -0.51
CA GLY A 2 6.97 -10.31 -0.73
C GLY A 2 5.63 -10.07 -0.02
N SER A 3 5.66 -9.46 1.17
CA SER A 3 4.47 -9.09 1.95
C SER A 3 3.52 -8.10 1.26
N MET A 4 4.00 -7.34 0.27
CA MET A 4 3.18 -6.38 -0.48
C MET A 4 2.82 -6.84 -1.89
N THR A 5 3.28 -8.03 -2.28
CA THR A 5 3.01 -8.60 -3.60
C THR A 5 2.29 -9.93 -3.47
N GLY A 6 2.92 -10.90 -2.80
CA GLY A 6 2.50 -12.29 -2.73
C GLY A 6 3.58 -13.27 -3.20
N ALA A 7 3.21 -14.54 -3.25
CA ALA A 7 4.06 -15.65 -3.64
C ALA A 7 3.31 -16.62 -4.57
N PRO A 8 3.93 -17.09 -5.67
CA PRO A 8 5.23 -16.70 -6.22
C PRO A 8 5.25 -15.24 -6.71
N LYS A 9 6.31 -14.49 -6.39
CA LYS A 9 6.36 -13.01 -6.55
C LYS A 9 6.03 -12.53 -7.95
N LYS A 10 6.65 -13.13 -8.99
CA LYS A 10 6.44 -12.72 -10.38
C LYS A 10 4.96 -12.81 -10.77
N ARG A 11 4.35 -13.97 -10.50
CA ARG A 11 2.94 -14.20 -10.84
C ARG A 11 2.00 -13.30 -10.04
N ALA A 12 2.30 -13.07 -8.77
CA ALA A 12 1.52 -12.16 -7.93
C ALA A 12 1.55 -10.73 -8.47
N VAL A 13 2.73 -10.22 -8.87
CA VAL A 13 2.86 -8.88 -9.47
C VAL A 13 2.11 -8.75 -10.80
N GLU A 14 2.13 -9.78 -11.65
CA GLU A 14 1.35 -9.80 -12.91
C GLU A 14 -0.16 -9.72 -12.65
N ILE A 15 -0.66 -10.49 -11.68
CA ILE A 15 -2.09 -10.46 -11.31
C ILE A 15 -2.47 -9.09 -10.76
N LEU A 16 -1.63 -8.52 -9.88
CA LEU A 16 -1.85 -7.18 -9.32
C LEU A 16 -1.87 -6.11 -10.42
N ALA A 17 -0.94 -6.17 -11.37
CA ALA A 17 -0.91 -5.22 -12.49
C ALA A 17 -2.21 -5.24 -13.32
N THR A 18 -2.77 -6.43 -13.56
CA THR A 18 -4.05 -6.58 -14.27
C THR A 18 -5.23 -6.06 -13.44
N LEU A 19 -5.30 -6.40 -12.15
CA LEU A 19 -6.42 -6.03 -11.28
C LEU A 19 -6.43 -4.54 -10.93
N GLU A 20 -5.26 -3.95 -10.74
CA GLU A 20 -5.14 -2.54 -10.32
C GLU A 20 -5.25 -1.58 -11.49
N GLY A 21 -4.95 -1.98 -12.72
CA GLY A 21 -5.13 -1.16 -13.93
C GLY A 21 -4.25 0.10 -14.01
N GLN A 22 -3.43 0.36 -12.99
CA GLN A 22 -2.53 1.51 -12.92
C GLN A 22 -1.29 1.19 -12.07
N PRO A 23 -0.15 1.88 -12.29
CA PRO A 23 1.02 1.74 -11.41
C PRO A 23 0.71 2.21 -9.98
N ARG A 24 1.25 1.51 -8.98
CA ARG A 24 1.14 1.89 -7.55
C ARG A 24 1.91 3.17 -7.18
N GLY A 25 2.74 3.69 -8.07
CA GLY A 25 3.62 4.82 -7.79
C GLY A 25 4.56 4.51 -6.62
N LEU A 26 4.59 5.38 -5.61
CA LEU A 26 5.41 5.16 -4.42
C LEU A 26 4.89 4.03 -3.53
N TYR A 27 3.61 3.67 -3.55
CA TYR A 27 3.06 2.66 -2.65
C TYR A 27 3.70 1.28 -2.84
N ALA A 28 4.06 0.62 -1.73
CA ALA A 28 4.74 -0.69 -1.70
C ALA A 28 6.15 -0.73 -2.33
N GLY A 29 6.70 0.43 -2.69
CA GLY A 29 8.10 0.63 -3.03
C GLY A 29 9.00 0.77 -1.80
N THR A 30 10.06 1.58 -1.93
CA THR A 30 11.03 1.84 -0.86
C THR A 30 11.49 3.29 -0.87
N TYR A 31 11.78 3.83 0.31
CA TYR A 31 12.42 5.13 0.51
C TYR A 31 13.59 4.97 1.47
N GLY A 32 14.65 5.76 1.32
CA GLY A 32 15.81 5.61 2.19
C GLY A 32 17.07 6.28 1.66
N VAL A 33 18.20 5.91 2.23
CA VAL A 33 19.50 6.51 1.97
C VAL A 33 20.46 5.46 1.43
N TRP A 34 21.18 5.84 0.38
CA TRP A 34 22.38 5.15 -0.08
C TRP A 34 23.56 6.09 0.09
N ARG A 35 24.62 5.62 0.74
CA ARG A 35 25.79 6.40 1.12
C ARG A 35 27.02 6.06 0.25
N ALA A 36 27.97 6.98 0.19
CA ALA A 36 29.19 6.85 -0.61
C ALA A 36 30.08 5.67 -0.18
N ASP A 37 29.96 5.21 1.07
CA ASP A 37 30.65 4.02 1.60
C ASP A 37 30.01 2.69 1.15
N GLY A 38 28.95 2.74 0.33
CA GLY A 38 28.23 1.57 -0.16
C GLY A 38 27.14 1.07 0.80
N SER A 39 27.01 1.62 2.00
CA SER A 39 25.92 1.27 2.90
C SER A 39 24.58 1.82 2.42
N ALA A 40 23.51 1.08 2.67
CA ALA A 40 22.16 1.50 2.31
C ALA A 40 21.15 1.09 3.37
N GLU A 41 20.18 1.97 3.61
CA GLU A 41 19.07 1.74 4.51
C GLU A 41 17.78 2.16 3.81
N PHE A 42 16.85 1.22 3.68
CA PHE A 42 15.58 1.45 3.00
C PHE A 42 14.42 0.96 3.87
N ALA A 43 13.42 1.83 3.99
CA ALA A 43 12.12 1.49 4.54
C ALA A 43 11.12 1.31 3.40
N MET A 44 10.12 0.46 3.64
CA MET A 44 9.03 0.29 2.70
C MET A 44 8.04 1.45 2.81
N THR A 45 7.57 1.94 1.67
CA THR A 45 6.53 2.98 1.56
C THR A 45 5.14 2.38 1.75
N ILE A 46 4.90 1.92 2.98
CA ILE A 46 3.58 1.55 3.50
C ILE A 46 3.25 2.47 4.66
N ARG A 47 1.96 2.71 4.90
CA ARG A 47 1.55 3.75 5.84
C ARG A 47 2.25 5.08 5.49
N THR A 48 2.10 5.49 4.24
CA THR A 48 2.70 6.72 3.71
C THR A 48 1.63 7.48 2.94
N ALA A 49 1.58 8.81 3.12
CA ALA A 49 0.74 9.70 2.35
C ALA A 49 1.58 10.43 1.30
N LEU A 50 1.18 10.37 0.04
CA LEU A 50 1.74 11.20 -1.02
C LEU A 50 0.89 12.47 -1.12
N ILE A 51 1.50 13.63 -0.90
CA ILE A 51 0.84 14.93 -0.95
C ILE A 51 1.38 15.70 -2.15
N GLU A 52 0.49 16.04 -3.07
CA GLU A 52 0.81 16.77 -4.30
C GLU A 52 -0.14 17.98 -4.42
N GLY A 53 0.33 19.16 -4.02
CA GLY A 53 -0.51 20.35 -3.94
C GLY A 53 -1.65 20.16 -2.94
N ASN A 54 -2.89 20.18 -3.43
CA ASN A 54 -4.11 19.97 -2.63
C ASN A 54 -4.64 18.53 -2.68
N ARG A 55 -3.92 17.59 -3.30
CA ARG A 55 -4.30 16.17 -3.40
C ARG A 55 -3.48 15.33 -2.44
N VAL A 56 -4.16 14.44 -1.71
CA VAL A 56 -3.52 13.39 -0.92
C VAL A 56 -3.88 12.03 -1.50
N THR A 57 -2.88 11.20 -1.76
CA THR A 57 -3.03 9.82 -2.22
C THR A 57 -2.50 8.86 -1.16
N LEU A 58 -3.33 7.90 -0.78
CA LEU A 58 -3.01 6.88 0.22
C LEU A 58 -3.04 5.50 -0.43
N GLY A 59 -1.92 4.79 -0.38
CA GLY A 59 -1.86 3.39 -0.76
C GLY A 59 -2.19 2.49 0.43
N VAL A 60 -3.25 1.67 0.29
CA VAL A 60 -3.71 0.77 1.34
C VAL A 60 -4.11 -0.57 0.73
N GLY A 61 -3.84 -1.66 1.44
CA GLY A 61 -4.12 -3.01 0.94
C GLY A 61 -3.98 -4.08 2.01
N GLY A 62 -4.33 -5.31 1.65
CA GLY A 62 -4.28 -6.51 2.48
C GLY A 62 -3.64 -7.67 1.72
N GLY A 63 -3.24 -8.71 2.48
CA GLY A 63 -2.75 -9.94 1.88
C GLY A 63 -3.91 -10.90 1.68
N ILE A 64 -4.15 -11.33 0.44
CA ILE A 64 -5.24 -12.27 0.13
C ILE A 64 -4.72 -13.71 0.17
N THR A 65 -5.45 -14.57 0.88
CA THR A 65 -5.21 -16.01 0.96
C THR A 65 -6.44 -16.79 0.49
N ALA A 66 -6.31 -18.11 0.38
CA ALA A 66 -7.45 -18.97 0.06
C ALA A 66 -8.55 -18.99 1.14
N LEU A 67 -8.25 -18.52 2.35
CA LEU A 67 -9.17 -18.46 3.49
C LEU A 67 -9.63 -17.03 3.79
N SER A 68 -9.31 -16.08 2.91
CA SER A 68 -9.69 -14.68 3.08
C SER A 68 -11.17 -14.49 2.79
N GLU A 69 -11.86 -13.83 3.73
CA GLU A 69 -13.27 -13.44 3.57
C GLU A 69 -13.34 -12.00 3.05
N PRO A 70 -13.98 -11.74 1.90
CA PRO A 70 -13.97 -10.42 1.25
C PRO A 70 -14.30 -9.25 2.18
N ASP A 71 -15.37 -9.39 2.97
CA ASP A 71 -15.81 -8.33 3.88
C ASP A 71 -14.79 -8.05 4.99
N SER A 72 -14.07 -9.08 5.44
CA SER A 72 -13.01 -8.94 6.45
C SER A 72 -11.80 -8.18 5.89
N GLU A 73 -11.40 -8.50 4.66
CA GLU A 73 -10.28 -7.83 3.98
C GLU A 73 -10.59 -6.34 3.72
N ILE A 74 -11.83 -6.03 3.30
CA ILE A 74 -12.28 -4.64 3.11
C ILE A 74 -12.26 -3.86 4.43
N ARG A 75 -12.72 -4.48 5.53
CA ARG A 75 -12.62 -3.88 6.86
C ARG A 75 -11.18 -3.63 7.27
N GLU A 76 -10.28 -4.58 7.02
CA GLU A 76 -8.85 -4.43 7.32
C GLU A 76 -8.23 -3.24 6.56
N VAL A 77 -8.53 -3.11 5.27
CA VAL A 77 -8.09 -1.97 4.46
C VAL A 77 -8.61 -0.65 5.07
N GLY A 78 -9.85 -0.62 5.57
CA GLY A 78 -10.42 0.55 6.24
C GLY A 78 -9.68 0.92 7.52
N VAL A 79 -9.42 -0.06 8.38
CA VAL A 79 -8.61 0.13 9.60
C VAL A 79 -7.22 0.64 9.26
N LYS A 80 -6.63 0.18 8.16
CA LYS A 80 -5.31 0.65 7.72
C LYS A 80 -5.32 2.11 7.22
N ALA A 81 -6.40 2.52 6.57
CA ALA A 81 -6.59 3.89 6.10
C ALA A 81 -6.94 4.86 7.24
N GLN A 82 -7.65 4.38 8.27
CA GLN A 82 -8.20 5.20 9.36
C GLN A 82 -7.17 6.10 10.06
N ALA A 83 -5.94 5.62 10.24
CA ALA A 83 -4.88 6.42 10.85
C ALA A 83 -4.58 7.71 10.05
N PHE A 84 -4.55 7.62 8.72
CA PHE A 84 -4.38 8.79 7.85
C PHE A 84 -5.61 9.68 7.85
N LEU A 85 -6.80 9.08 7.73
CA LEU A 85 -8.05 9.83 7.70
C LEU A 85 -8.20 10.68 8.96
N ARG A 86 -7.95 10.09 10.15
CA ARG A 86 -7.93 10.84 11.42
C ARG A 86 -6.90 11.96 11.43
N ALA A 87 -5.68 11.70 10.95
CA ALA A 87 -4.62 12.73 10.89
C ALA A 87 -4.99 13.89 9.94
N LEU A 88 -5.80 13.62 8.92
CA LEU A 88 -6.28 14.61 7.95
C LEU A 88 -7.62 15.26 8.36
N GLY A 89 -8.22 14.87 9.48
CA GLY A 89 -9.54 15.34 9.90
C GLY A 89 -10.68 14.85 8.99
N LEU A 90 -10.49 13.72 8.33
CA LEU A 90 -11.45 13.09 7.42
C LEU A 90 -12.09 11.86 8.06
N GLU A 91 -13.33 11.57 7.67
CA GLU A 91 -14.01 10.32 7.99
C GLU A 91 -13.97 9.35 6.80
N GLN A 92 -14.01 8.06 7.11
CA GLN A 92 -14.07 7.04 6.07
C GLN A 92 -15.48 7.01 5.46
N VAL A 93 -15.58 7.29 4.17
CA VAL A 93 -16.81 7.03 3.41
C VAL A 93 -16.83 5.55 3.07
N GLY A 94 -18.00 4.90 3.24
CA GLY A 94 -18.18 3.48 2.95
C GLY A 94 -17.72 3.10 1.54
N TYR A 95 -17.32 1.84 1.37
CA TYR A 95 -17.04 1.29 0.04
C TYR A 95 -18.36 1.14 -0.71
N SER A 96 -18.43 1.66 -1.95
CA SER A 96 -19.55 1.45 -2.87
C SER A 96 -19.51 0.06 -3.49
#